data_AF-A0A510E1Z6-F1
#
_entry.id   AF-A0A510E1Z6-F1
#
_cell.length_a   1.000
_cell.length_b   1.000
_cell.length_c   1.000
_cell.angle_alpha   90.00
_cell.angle_beta   90.00
_cell.angle_gamma   90.00
#
_symmetry.space_group_name_H-M   'P 1'
#
loop_
_entity.id
_entity.type
_entity.pdbx_description
1 polymer ?
#
loop_
_entity_poly.entity_id
_entity_poly.type
_entity_poly.pdbx_seq_one_letter_code
_entity_poly.pdbx_strand_id
1 'polypeptide(L)'
;MEEKRLSFFKWLGLALLFIGLPTVVAVVLSFSIPYYILHDMTLANTLSTIIPILVFVVSATYFKRYLESRGLITPFMKRVSITILPDSGQSIDEKYIKSFEAKLKFAKGEEYIKQLAMIGMMYLQNAIAYDNKDLYLRAKEYLSRAEEAMQRKSVSFETKMLVDNLKSKIETYKYRFGER
;
A
#
# COMPACT_ATOMS: atom_id res chain seq x y z
N MET A 1 -13.62 -5.44 -2.44
CA MET A 1 -13.24 -5.21 -3.87
C MET A 1 -12.47 -6.42 -4.38
N GLU A 2 -12.92 -7.05 -5.47
CA GLU A 2 -12.19 -8.16 -6.11
C GLU A 2 -10.88 -7.65 -6.73
N GLU A 3 -9.75 -7.95 -6.09
CA GLU A 3 -8.42 -7.64 -6.62
C GLU A 3 -8.15 -8.48 -7.88
N LYS A 4 -8.08 -7.84 -9.05
CA LYS A 4 -7.86 -8.51 -10.34
C LYS A 4 -6.38 -8.85 -10.50
N ARG A 5 -6.03 -10.12 -10.29
CA ARG A 5 -4.68 -10.64 -10.58
C ARG A 5 -4.38 -10.49 -12.08
N LEU A 6 -3.27 -9.82 -12.41
CA LEU A 6 -2.82 -9.72 -13.79
C LEU A 6 -2.33 -11.09 -14.29
N SER A 7 -2.75 -11.47 -15.50
CA SER A 7 -2.07 -12.54 -16.22
C SER A 7 -0.64 -12.12 -16.55
N PHE A 8 0.27 -13.09 -16.63
CA PHE A 8 1.69 -12.82 -16.90
C PHE A 8 1.89 -11.98 -18.17
N PHE A 9 1.20 -12.30 -19.26
CA PHE A 9 1.28 -11.55 -20.51
C PHE A 9 0.77 -10.11 -20.41
N LYS A 10 -0.29 -9.86 -19.63
CA LYS A 10 -0.78 -8.48 -19.39
C LYS A 10 0.20 -7.69 -18.53
N TRP A 11 0.75 -8.33 -17.49
CA TRP A 11 1.79 -7.72 -16.68
C TRP A 11 3.05 -7.42 -17.49
N LEU A 12 3.50 -8.36 -18.33
CA LEU A 12 4.67 -8.20 -19.19
C LEU A 12 4.47 -7.07 -20.20
N GLY A 13 3.30 -6.99 -20.83
CA GLY A 13 2.96 -5.89 -21.73
C GLY A 13 2.99 -4.53 -21.04
N LEU A 14 2.43 -4.43 -19.84
CA LEU A 14 2.50 -3.19 -19.06
C LEU A 14 3.92 -2.87 -18.60
N ALA A 15 4.70 -3.87 -18.17
CA ALA A 15 6.10 -3.68 -17.77
C ALA A 15 6.96 -3.22 -18.96
N LEU A 16 6.76 -3.78 -20.15
CA LEU A 16 7.40 -3.32 -21.38
C LEU A 16 7.02 -1.88 -21.72
N LEU A 17 5.75 -1.51 -21.57
CA LEU A 17 5.28 -0.17 -21.88
C LEU A 17 5.79 0.89 -20.87
N PHE A 18 5.78 0.57 -19.57
CA PHE A 18 6.17 1.52 -18.52
C PHE A 18 7.67 1.55 -18.24
N ILE A 19 8.38 0.43 -18.44
CA ILE A 19 9.79 0.28 -18.08
C ILE A 19 10.64 0.05 -19.33
N GLY A 20 10.31 -0.96 -20.13
CA GLY A 20 11.10 -1.35 -21.29
C GLY A 20 11.28 -0.21 -22.30
N LEU A 21 10.17 0.35 -22.78
CA LEU A 21 10.17 1.38 -23.82
C LEU A 21 10.90 2.66 -23.36
N PRO A 22 10.62 3.24 -22.18
CA PRO A 22 11.38 4.39 -21.69
C PRO A 22 12.88 4.10 -21.53
N THR A 23 13.24 2.91 -21.04
CA THR A 23 14.65 2.53 -20.86
C THR A 23 15.37 2.42 -22.19
N VAL A 24 14.77 1.78 -23.19
CA VAL A 24 15.36 1.66 -24.54
C VAL A 24 15.53 3.04 -25.19
N VAL A 25 14.52 3.90 -25.12
CA VAL A 25 14.60 5.28 -25.62
C VAL A 25 15.72 6.05 -24.90
N ALA A 26 15.82 5.90 -23.58
CA ALA A 26 16.87 6.53 -22.80
C ALA A 26 18.26 6.05 -23.21
N VAL A 27 18.48 4.75 -23.43
CA VAL A 27 19.77 4.20 -23.91
C VAL A 27 20.17 4.82 -25.24
N VAL A 28 19.25 4.88 -26.21
CA VAL A 28 19.54 5.42 -27.55
C VAL A 28 19.87 6.92 -27.47
N LEU A 29 19.07 7.70 -26.74
CA LEU A 29 19.24 9.15 -26.69
C LEU A 29 20.44 9.57 -25.83
N SER A 30 20.69 8.89 -24.72
CA SER A 30 21.76 9.22 -23.78
C SER A 30 23.16 9.02 -24.36
N PHE A 31 23.32 8.12 -25.32
CA PHE A 31 24.55 7.98 -26.09
C PHE A 31 24.58 8.93 -27.29
N SER A 32 23.49 8.99 -28.07
CA SER A 32 23.48 9.71 -29.35
C SER A 32 23.63 11.23 -29.17
N ILE A 33 22.97 11.82 -28.18
CA ILE A 33 23.01 13.28 -27.97
C ILE A 33 24.43 13.75 -27.63
N PRO A 34 25.12 13.22 -26.60
CA PRO A 34 26.47 13.71 -26.28
C PRO A 34 27.51 13.31 -27.34
N TYR A 35 27.34 12.16 -27.99
CA TYR A 35 28.29 11.72 -29.03
C TYR A 35 28.19 12.57 -30.30
N TYR A 36 26.98 12.82 -30.82
CA TYR A 36 26.81 13.52 -32.09
C TYR A 36 26.71 15.04 -31.97
N ILE A 37 26.22 15.58 -30.84
CA ILE A 37 26.04 17.03 -30.66
C ILE A 37 27.21 17.66 -29.91
N LEU A 38 27.68 16.99 -28.84
CA LEU A 38 28.75 17.54 -27.99
C LEU A 38 30.14 17.06 -28.40
N HIS A 39 30.22 16.08 -29.31
CA HIS A 39 31.48 15.47 -29.78
C HIS A 39 32.39 14.97 -28.65
N ASP A 40 31.82 14.62 -27.50
CA ASP A 40 32.56 14.14 -26.33
C ASP A 40 32.22 12.69 -26.03
N MET A 41 33.17 11.80 -26.36
CA MET A 41 33.03 10.35 -26.17
C MET A 41 33.02 9.95 -24.69
N THR A 42 33.74 10.69 -23.83
CA THR A 42 33.83 10.40 -22.40
C THR A 42 32.51 10.74 -21.72
N LEU A 43 31.95 11.90 -22.06
CA LEU A 43 30.65 12.34 -21.59
C LEU A 43 29.53 11.42 -22.11
N ALA A 44 29.58 11.00 -23.38
CA ALA A 44 28.63 10.07 -23.97
C ALA A 44 28.58 8.73 -23.24
N ASN A 45 29.73 8.12 -22.97
CA ASN A 45 29.79 6.83 -22.25
C ASN A 45 29.29 6.95 -20.80
N THR A 46 29.60 8.08 -20.15
CA THR A 46 29.17 8.32 -18.77
C THR A 46 27.65 8.50 -18.69
N LEU A 47 27.09 9.34 -19.56
CA LEU A 47 25.65 9.60 -19.62
C LEU A 47 24.85 8.40 -20.14
N SER A 48 25.40 7.64 -21.09
CA SER A 48 24.76 6.42 -21.61
C SER A 48 24.62 5.33 -20.57
N THR A 49 25.38 5.40 -19.49
CA THR A 49 25.28 4.48 -18.36
C THR A 49 24.32 5.04 -17.30
N ILE A 50 24.48 6.30 -16.90
CA ILE A 50 23.73 6.90 -15.79
C ILE A 50 22.25 7.12 -16.15
N ILE A 51 21.96 7.66 -17.33
CA ILE A 51 20.60 8.06 -17.71
C ILE A 51 19.66 6.86 -17.79
N PRO A 52 20.01 5.74 -18.45
CA PRO A 52 19.13 4.56 -18.48
C PRO A 52 18.85 3.97 -17.11
N ILE A 53 19.84 3.97 -16.21
CA ILE A 53 19.66 3.49 -14.82
C ILE A 53 18.64 4.35 -14.09
N LEU A 54 18.77 5.68 -14.16
CA LEU A 54 17.81 6.60 -13.53
C LEU A 54 16.40 6.44 -14.12
N VAL A 55 16.29 6.35 -15.45
CA VAL A 55 15.00 6.16 -16.13
C VAL A 55 14.38 4.83 -15.70
N PHE A 56 15.15 3.75 -15.63
CA PHE A 56 14.66 2.45 -15.16
C PHE A 56 14.10 2.53 -13.73
N VAL A 57 14.82 3.17 -12.80
CA VAL A 57 14.38 3.33 -11.39
C VAL A 57 13.09 4.15 -11.29
N VAL A 58 13.01 5.27 -12.02
CA VAL A 58 11.83 6.13 -12.03
C VAL A 58 10.64 5.38 -12.65
N SER A 59 10.84 4.76 -13.81
CA SER A 59 9.82 3.94 -14.50
C SER A 59 9.31 2.79 -13.63
N ALA A 60 10.20 2.05 -12.96
CA ALA A 60 9.81 0.98 -12.06
C ALA A 60 8.98 1.50 -10.88
N THR A 61 9.34 2.67 -10.34
CA THR A 61 8.60 3.32 -9.25
C THR A 61 7.20 3.74 -9.71
N TYR A 62 7.08 4.36 -10.88
CA TYR A 62 5.79 4.73 -11.48
C TYR A 62 4.94 3.49 -11.80
N PHE A 63 5.54 2.44 -12.35
CA PHE A 63 4.85 1.19 -12.65
C PHE A 63 4.27 0.55 -11.39
N LYS A 64 5.05 0.48 -10.31
CA LYS A 64 4.57 -0.02 -9.02
C LYS A 64 3.38 0.80 -8.51
N ARG A 65 3.47 2.13 -8.54
CA ARG A 65 2.37 3.02 -8.13
C ARG A 65 1.12 2.85 -9.00
N TYR A 66 1.30 2.71 -10.31
CA TYR A 66 0.21 2.43 -11.25
C TYR A 66 -0.55 1.16 -10.85
N LEU A 67 0.19 0.07 -10.59
CA LEU A 67 -0.41 -1.19 -10.15
C LEU A 67 -1.17 -1.05 -8.83
N GLU A 68 -0.58 -0.40 -7.83
CA GLU A 68 -1.21 -0.17 -6.53
C GLU A 68 -2.49 0.68 -6.65
N SER A 69 -2.46 1.79 -7.41
CA SER A 69 -3.63 2.66 -7.61
C SER A 69 -4.81 1.99 -8.31
N ARG A 70 -4.56 0.92 -9.07
CA ARG A 70 -5.55 0.14 -9.80
C ARG A 70 -5.93 -1.16 -9.09
N GLY A 71 -5.39 -1.43 -7.90
CA GLY A 71 -5.60 -2.68 -7.16
C GLY A 71 -5.12 -3.92 -7.92
N LEU A 72 -4.11 -3.76 -8.79
CA LEU A 72 -3.60 -4.83 -9.64
C LEU A 72 -2.46 -5.58 -8.94
N ILE A 73 -2.64 -6.89 -8.78
CA ILE A 73 -1.62 -7.75 -8.16
C ILE A 73 -0.75 -8.35 -9.26
N THR A 74 0.57 -8.16 -9.14
CA THR A 74 1.53 -8.77 -10.07
C THR A 74 1.53 -10.30 -9.91
N PRO A 75 1.83 -11.05 -10.98
CA PRO A 75 1.94 -12.51 -10.89
C PRO A 75 3.00 -12.98 -9.88
N PHE A 76 3.98 -12.13 -9.57
CA PHE A 76 5.11 -12.39 -8.66
C PHE A 76 4.88 -11.93 -7.21
N MET A 77 3.84 -11.14 -6.94
CA MET A 77 3.50 -10.77 -5.57
C MET A 77 2.92 -11.99 -4.84
N LYS A 78 3.63 -12.47 -3.80
CA LYS A 78 3.05 -13.42 -2.86
C LYS A 78 1.88 -12.74 -2.15
N ARG A 79 0.70 -13.36 -2.24
CA ARG A 79 -0.50 -12.91 -1.53
C ARG A 79 -0.28 -13.17 -0.05
N VAL A 80 0.12 -12.16 0.71
CA VAL A 80 0.09 -12.23 2.17
C VAL A 80 -1.34 -11.90 2.57
N SER A 81 -2.24 -12.89 2.48
CA SER A 81 -3.57 -12.78 3.05
C SER A 81 -3.43 -12.95 4.56
N ILE A 82 -3.46 -11.85 5.29
CA ILE A 82 -3.57 -11.92 6.74
C ILE A 82 -5.06 -12.02 7.07
N THR A 83 -5.42 -13.08 7.76
CA THR A 83 -6.76 -13.21 8.33
C THR A 83 -6.86 -12.23 9.49
N ILE A 84 -7.54 -11.10 9.26
CA ILE A 84 -7.87 -10.15 10.32
C ILE A 84 -9.06 -10.74 11.08
N LEU A 85 -8.76 -11.47 12.15
CA LEU A 85 -9.74 -12.06 13.05
C LEU A 85 -9.27 -11.81 14.48
N PRO A 86 -9.78 -10.78 15.15
CA PRO A 86 -9.36 -10.42 16.51
C PRO A 86 -9.49 -11.59 17.50
N ASP A 87 -10.47 -12.46 17.28
CA ASP A 87 -10.76 -13.62 18.12
C ASP A 87 -9.85 -14.83 17.84
N SER A 88 -9.01 -14.78 16.80
CA SER A 88 -8.14 -15.91 16.42
C SER A 88 -7.02 -16.18 17.43
N GLY A 89 -6.71 -15.20 18.30
CA GLY A 89 -5.53 -15.24 19.18
C GLY A 89 -4.19 -15.17 18.43
N GLN A 90 -4.19 -15.08 17.10
CA GLN A 90 -2.97 -14.93 16.31
C GLN A 90 -2.56 -13.46 16.24
N SER A 91 -1.31 -13.17 16.55
CA SER A 91 -0.75 -11.83 16.38
C SER A 91 -0.33 -11.56 14.93
N ILE A 92 -0.44 -10.31 14.51
CA ILE A 92 0.03 -9.77 13.23
C ILE A 92 1.38 -9.08 13.47
N ASP A 93 2.35 -9.33 12.59
CA ASP A 93 3.67 -8.69 12.65
C ASP A 93 3.54 -7.15 12.64
N GLU A 94 4.17 -6.49 13.61
CA GLU A 94 4.16 -5.03 13.74
C GLU A 94 4.73 -4.33 12.49
N LYS A 95 5.72 -4.94 11.82
CA LYS A 95 6.27 -4.41 10.56
C LYS A 95 5.20 -4.30 9.48
N TYR A 96 4.27 -5.27 9.47
CA TYR A 96 3.16 -5.26 8.53
C TYR A 96 2.18 -4.13 8.87
N ILE A 97 1.80 -3.97 10.14
CA ILE A 97 0.90 -2.89 10.58
C ILE A 97 1.50 -1.51 10.22
N LYS A 98 2.78 -1.29 10.52
CA LYS A 98 3.50 -0.05 10.15
C LYS A 98 3.49 0.22 8.64
N SER A 99 3.53 -0.81 7.80
CA SER A 99 3.41 -0.64 6.35
C SER A 99 2.03 -0.14 5.92
N PHE A 100 0.96 -0.54 6.63
CA PHE A 100 -0.40 -0.04 6.40
C PHE A 100 -0.55 1.40 6.89
N GLU A 101 0.01 1.74 8.05
CA GLU A 101 0.04 3.13 8.54
C GLU A 101 0.76 4.07 7.57
N ALA A 102 1.88 3.61 6.99
CA ALA A 102 2.60 4.38 5.98
C ALA A 102 1.76 4.62 4.71
N LYS A 103 0.96 3.62 4.31
CA LYS A 103 0.03 3.73 3.17
C LYS A 103 -1.15 4.67 3.45
N LEU A 104 -1.55 4.82 4.71
CA LEU A 104 -2.65 5.68 5.12
C LEU A 104 -2.51 7.14 4.66
N LYS A 105 -1.28 7.66 4.60
CA LYS A 105 -0.97 9.02 4.12
C LYS A 105 -1.39 9.26 2.66
N PHE A 106 -1.56 8.20 1.89
CA PHE A 106 -1.92 8.26 0.48
C PHE A 106 -3.39 7.92 0.22
N ALA A 107 -4.08 7.32 1.20
CA ALA A 107 -5.49 6.99 1.07
C ALA A 107 -6.36 8.26 1.17
N LYS A 108 -7.37 8.35 0.31
CA LYS A 108 -8.30 9.48 0.25
C LYS A 108 -9.74 9.00 0.18
N GLY A 109 -10.66 9.85 0.62
CA GLY A 109 -12.09 9.56 0.50
C GLY A 109 -12.50 8.38 1.38
N GLU A 110 -13.26 7.47 0.79
CA GLU A 110 -13.77 6.27 1.45
C GLU A 110 -12.68 5.24 1.75
N GLU A 111 -11.68 5.12 0.87
CA GLU A 111 -10.57 4.18 1.05
C GLU A 111 -9.76 4.50 2.32
N TYR A 112 -9.64 5.77 2.67
CA TYR A 112 -9.01 6.21 3.93
C TYR A 112 -9.74 5.64 5.15
N ILE A 113 -11.08 5.65 5.12
CA ILE A 113 -11.92 5.14 6.22
C ILE A 113 -11.78 3.62 6.32
N LYS A 114 -11.81 2.90 5.19
CA LYS A 114 -11.59 1.45 5.16
C LYS A 114 -10.24 1.07 5.77
N GLN A 115 -9.17 1.79 5.41
CA GLN A 115 -7.83 1.52 5.95
C GLN A 115 -7.71 1.83 7.43
N LEU A 116 -8.34 2.90 7.93
CA LEU A 116 -8.40 3.18 9.37
C LEU A 116 -9.06 2.02 10.13
N ALA A 117 -10.21 1.55 9.64
CA ALA A 117 -10.92 0.43 10.26
C ALA A 117 -10.10 -0.87 10.24
N MET A 118 -9.42 -1.16 9.13
CA MET A 118 -8.53 -2.33 9.03
C MET A 118 -7.35 -2.25 10.00
N ILE A 119 -6.67 -1.11 10.09
CA ILE A 119 -5.55 -0.92 11.03
C ILE A 119 -6.03 -1.03 12.47
N GLY A 120 -7.20 -0.45 12.80
CA GLY A 120 -7.82 -0.60 14.11
C GLY A 120 -8.08 -2.07 14.47
N MET A 121 -8.60 -2.86 13.52
CA MET A 121 -8.80 -4.30 13.72
C MET A 121 -7.48 -5.07 13.92
N MET A 122 -6.41 -4.71 13.19
CA MET A 122 -5.09 -5.33 13.38
C MET A 122 -4.51 -5.02 14.77
N TYR A 123 -4.64 -3.78 15.23
CA TYR A 123 -4.22 -3.40 16.58
C TYR A 123 -5.04 -4.10 17.65
N LEU A 124 -6.36 -4.23 17.46
CA LEU A 124 -7.22 -4.95 18.38
C LEU A 124 -6.85 -6.44 18.46
N GLN A 125 -6.56 -7.07 17.31
CA GLN A 125 -6.10 -8.45 17.27
C GLN A 125 -4.79 -8.65 18.04
N ASN A 126 -3.81 -7.75 17.87
CA ASN A 126 -2.58 -7.81 18.64
C ASN A 126 -2.80 -7.50 20.14
N ALA A 127 -3.72 -6.61 20.48
CA ALA A 127 -4.08 -6.33 21.86
C ALA A 127 -4.62 -7.59 22.55
N ILE A 128 -5.48 -8.34 21.87
CA ILE A 128 -6.07 -9.60 22.37
C ILE A 128 -5.00 -10.70 22.48
N ALA A 129 -4.13 -10.83 21.47
CA ALA A 129 -3.08 -11.85 21.43
C ALA A 129 -2.01 -11.64 22.52
N TYR A 130 -1.65 -10.38 22.80
CA TYR A 130 -0.62 -10.04 23.78
C TYR A 130 -1.14 -9.55 25.13
N ASP A 131 -2.47 -9.52 25.30
CA ASP A 131 -3.14 -8.92 26.46
C ASP A 131 -2.64 -7.49 26.78
N ASN A 132 -2.45 -6.69 25.72
CA ASN A 132 -1.81 -5.38 25.80
C ASN A 132 -2.82 -4.23 25.65
N LYS A 133 -2.99 -3.46 26.73
CA LYS A 133 -3.91 -2.31 26.79
C LYS A 133 -3.51 -1.16 25.85
N ASP A 134 -2.23 -0.91 25.64
CA ASP A 134 -1.78 0.20 24.77
C ASP A 134 -2.19 -0.04 23.32
N LEU A 135 -2.11 -1.30 22.86
CA LEU A 135 -2.57 -1.68 21.53
C LEU A 135 -4.10 -1.58 21.41
N TYR A 136 -4.84 -1.88 22.49
CA TYR A 136 -6.28 -1.68 22.55
C TYR A 136 -6.64 -0.19 22.43
N LEU A 137 -5.94 0.69 23.14
CA LEU A 137 -6.14 2.13 23.06
C LEU A 137 -5.83 2.67 21.66
N ARG A 138 -4.79 2.17 20.99
CA ARG A 138 -4.52 2.50 19.58
C ARG A 138 -5.66 2.06 18.66
N ALA A 139 -6.21 0.86 18.86
CA ALA A 139 -7.36 0.40 18.08
C ALA A 139 -8.56 1.37 18.22
N LYS A 140 -8.81 1.87 19.44
CA LYS A 140 -9.84 2.90 19.71
C LYS A 140 -9.53 4.22 19.02
N GLU A 141 -8.28 4.67 19.03
CA GLU A 141 -7.88 5.89 18.33
C GLU A 141 -8.17 5.78 16.82
N TYR A 142 -7.83 4.64 16.21
CA TYR A 142 -8.13 4.36 14.81
C TYR A 142 -9.63 4.31 14.53
N LEU A 143 -10.44 3.73 15.43
CA LEU A 143 -11.90 3.76 15.34
C LEU A 143 -12.42 5.20 15.37
N SER A 144 -11.99 6.02 16.33
CA SER A 144 -12.44 7.41 16.48
C SER A 144 -12.14 8.23 15.22
N ARG A 145 -10.94 8.07 14.65
CA ARG A 145 -10.55 8.71 13.39
C ARG A 145 -11.42 8.24 12.21
N ALA A 146 -11.82 6.97 12.20
CA ALA A 146 -12.68 6.42 11.15
C ALA A 146 -14.10 6.99 11.25
N GLU A 147 -14.68 7.04 12.46
CA GLU A 147 -16.00 7.63 12.72
C GLU A 147 -16.04 9.12 12.36
N GLU A 148 -15.01 9.88 12.74
CA GLU A 148 -14.90 11.31 12.39
C GLU A 148 -14.84 11.52 10.87
N ALA A 149 -14.04 10.70 10.17
CA ALA A 149 -13.93 10.76 8.72
C ALA A 149 -15.24 10.34 8.01
N MET A 150 -16.01 9.43 8.60
CA MET A 150 -17.34 9.05 8.12
C MET A 150 -18.37 10.15 8.29
N GLN A 151 -18.36 10.92 9.38
CA GLN A 151 -19.33 12.00 9.59
C GLN A 151 -19.21 13.11 8.54
N ARG A 152 -18.00 13.31 8.00
CA ARG A 152 -17.71 14.36 7.02
C ARG A 152 -18.04 13.97 5.57
N LYS A 153 -18.40 12.72 5.28
CA LYS A 153 -18.58 12.21 3.91
C LYS A 153 -19.72 11.20 3.81
N SER A 154 -20.40 11.13 2.67
CA SER A 154 -21.22 9.96 2.38
C SER A 154 -20.31 8.74 2.16
N VAL A 155 -20.64 7.63 2.80
CA VAL A 155 -19.85 6.39 2.82
C VAL A 155 -20.73 5.24 2.38
N SER A 156 -20.18 4.27 1.66
CA SER A 156 -20.95 3.08 1.29
C SER A 156 -21.31 2.25 2.50
N PHE A 157 -22.34 1.42 2.34
CA PHE A 157 -22.79 0.47 3.34
C PHE A 157 -21.67 -0.50 3.78
N GLU A 158 -20.83 -0.96 2.83
CA GLU A 158 -19.69 -1.84 3.12
C GLU A 158 -18.71 -1.19 4.09
N THR A 159 -18.33 0.07 3.85
CA THR A 159 -17.41 0.81 4.72
C THR A 159 -18.01 1.05 6.09
N LYS A 160 -19.30 1.39 6.16
CA LYS A 160 -20.01 1.56 7.41
C LYS A 160 -20.01 0.26 8.24
N MET A 161 -20.31 -0.88 7.61
CA MET A 161 -20.25 -2.18 8.30
C MET A 161 -18.86 -2.51 8.84
N LEU A 162 -17.78 -2.15 8.12
CA LEU A 162 -16.42 -2.38 8.60
C LEU A 162 -16.12 -1.58 9.88
N VAL A 163 -16.53 -0.32 9.93
CA VAL A 163 -16.35 0.54 11.11
C VAL A 163 -17.23 0.06 12.27
N ASP A 164 -18.50 -0.26 11.99
CA ASP A 164 -19.44 -0.78 12.99
C ASP A 164 -18.97 -2.13 13.56
N ASN A 165 -18.37 -2.99 12.73
CA ASN A 165 -17.77 -4.25 13.17
C ASN A 165 -16.57 -4.01 14.11
N LEU A 166 -15.66 -3.09 13.76
CA LEU A 166 -14.56 -2.71 14.65
C LEU A 166 -15.09 -2.18 15.99
N LYS A 167 -16.10 -1.30 15.95
CA LYS A 167 -16.76 -0.76 17.14
C LYS A 167 -17.34 -1.85 18.02
N SER A 168 -18.10 -2.78 17.44
CA SER A 168 -18.68 -3.91 18.15
C SER A 168 -17.62 -4.79 18.81
N LYS A 169 -16.50 -5.05 18.12
CA LYS A 169 -15.38 -5.83 18.67
C LYS A 169 -14.67 -5.10 19.81
N ILE A 170 -14.38 -3.81 19.67
CA ILE A 170 -13.80 -2.99 20.74
C ILE A 170 -14.68 -3.00 21.99
N GLU A 171 -15.99 -2.88 21.80
CA GLU A 171 -16.98 -2.91 22.89
C GLU A 171 -17.00 -4.28 23.59
N THR A 172 -16.93 -5.37 22.80
CA THR A 172 -16.86 -6.75 23.34
C THR A 172 -15.68 -6.95 24.28
N TYR A 173 -14.54 -6.33 23.97
CA TYR A 173 -13.30 -6.49 24.74
C TYR A 173 -13.05 -5.38 25.78
N LYS A 174 -13.96 -4.41 25.96
CA LYS A 174 -13.75 -3.26 26.85
C LYS A 174 -13.39 -3.64 28.29
N TYR A 175 -14.09 -4.65 28.83
CA TYR A 175 -13.90 -5.08 30.20
C TYR A 175 -12.56 -5.79 30.39
N ARG A 176 -12.08 -6.50 29.36
CA ARG A 176 -10.79 -7.19 29.39
C ARG A 176 -9.62 -6.22 29.59
N PHE A 177 -9.72 -5.03 29.02
CA PHE A 177 -8.69 -3.99 29.12
C PHE A 177 -8.99 -2.92 30.19
N GLY A 178 -9.97 -3.19 31.06
CA GLY A 178 -10.29 -2.37 32.22
C GLY A 178 -10.98 -1.05 31.90
N GLU A 179 -11.74 -0.98 30.81
CA GLU A 179 -12.67 0.12 30.56
C GLU A 179 -14.07 -0.22 31.12
N ARG A 180 -14.69 0.77 31.76
CA ARG A 180 -16.02 0.72 32.36
C ARG A 180 -16.93 1.70 31.66
#